data_AF-A0A7X5CUW5-F1
#
_entry.id   AF-A0A7X5CUW5-F1
#
_cell.length_a   1.000
_cell.length_b   1.000
_cell.length_c   1.000
_cell.angle_alpha   90.00
_cell.angle_beta   90.00
_cell.angle_gamma   90.00
#
_symmetry.space_group_name_H-M   'P 1'
#
loop_
_entity.id
_entity.type
_entity.pdbx_description
1 polymer ?
#
loop_
_entity_poly.entity_id
_entity_poly.type
_entity_poly.pdbx_seq_one_letter_code
_entity_poly.pdbx_strand_id
1 'polypeptide(L)'
;MERNLDKQGRWRNKTVSFRMSKEEVKLLDNLVALSGLTKQDYIIKRLLCKDVVVAGNTRIYKALKNHIEQLYIELRKLTNGNEIDDVTLSIIQFIGQILKNMKEENQ
;
A
#
# COMPACT_ATOMS: atom_id res chain seq x y z
N MET A 1 16.06 -15.14 16.28
CA MET A 1 14.69 -14.76 15.88
C MET A 1 14.36 -13.44 16.55
N GLU A 2 14.36 -12.34 15.80
CA GLU A 2 13.99 -11.03 16.33
C GLU A 2 12.55 -11.07 16.82
N ARG A 3 12.37 -10.81 18.11
CA ARG A 3 11.06 -10.81 18.74
C ARG A 3 10.42 -9.45 18.49
N ASN A 4 9.42 -9.41 17.62
CA ASN A 4 8.70 -8.17 17.32
C ASN A 4 7.61 -7.94 18.38
N LEU A 5 7.78 -6.91 19.20
CA LEU A 5 6.84 -6.47 20.23
C LEU A 5 5.81 -5.53 19.60
N ASP A 6 4.52 -5.75 19.86
CA ASP A 6 3.50 -4.79 19.42
C ASP A 6 3.42 -3.56 20.34
N LYS A 7 2.64 -2.55 19.93
CA LYS A 7 2.44 -1.31 20.70
C LYS A 7 1.79 -1.53 22.09
N GLN A 8 1.28 -2.72 22.37
CA GLN A 8 0.64 -3.10 23.64
C GLN A 8 1.56 -4.00 24.49
N GLY A 9 2.82 -4.21 24.08
CA GLY A 9 3.78 -5.04 24.81
C GLY A 9 3.59 -6.55 24.60
N ARG A 10 2.84 -6.98 23.58
CA ARG A 10 2.64 -8.41 23.29
C ARG A 10 3.67 -8.91 22.27
N TRP A 11 4.19 -10.11 22.51
CA TRP A 11 5.14 -10.76 21.61
C TRP A 11 4.43 -11.39 20.42
N ARG A 12 4.85 -11.04 19.20
CA ARG A 12 4.34 -11.64 17.97
C ARG A 12 5.12 -12.91 17.63
N ASN A 13 4.78 -14.01 18.30
CA ASN A 13 5.47 -15.31 18.20
C ASN A 13 4.68 -16.39 17.43
N LYS A 14 3.55 -16.03 16.80
CA LYS A 14 2.74 -16.92 15.97
C LYS A 14 2.82 -16.51 14.52
N THR A 15 2.97 -17.49 13.63
CA THR A 15 3.02 -17.30 12.18
C THR A 15 1.67 -17.64 11.56
N VAL A 16 1.18 -16.77 10.68
CA VAL A 16 0.02 -17.01 9.82
C VAL A 16 0.52 -16.87 8.37
N SER A 17 0.26 -17.87 7.51
CA SER A 17 0.73 -17.90 6.13
C SER A 17 -0.43 -18.09 5.15
N PHE A 18 -0.28 -17.50 3.97
CA PHE A 18 -1.24 -17.56 2.87
C PHE A 18 -0.51 -17.91 1.57
N ARG A 19 -1.20 -18.56 0.63
CA ARG A 19 -0.73 -18.72 -0.74
C ARG A 19 -1.23 -17.55 -1.57
N MET A 20 -0.37 -16.99 -2.41
CA MET A 20 -0.68 -15.85 -3.27
C MET A 20 -0.08 -16.08 -4.65
N SER A 21 -0.77 -15.62 -5.69
CA SER A 21 -0.24 -15.55 -7.05
C SER A 21 0.87 -14.49 -7.14
N LYS A 22 1.59 -14.45 -8.26
CA LYS A 22 2.64 -13.43 -8.48
C LYS A 22 2.06 -12.01 -8.50
N GLU A 23 0.89 -11.87 -9.10
CA GLU A 23 0.15 -10.61 -9.24
C GLU A 23 -0.31 -10.10 -7.87
N GLU A 24 -0.86 -11.00 -7.04
CA GLU A 24 -1.29 -10.68 -5.68
C GLU A 24 -0.10 -10.25 -4.80
N VAL A 25 1.05 -10.93 -4.91
CA VAL A 25 2.27 -10.54 -4.18
C VAL A 25 2.76 -9.17 -4.62
N LYS A 26 2.78 -8.90 -5.93
CA LYS A 26 3.17 -7.59 -6.49
C LYS A 26 2.26 -6.48 -5.97
N LEU A 27 0.95 -6.71 -5.95
CA LEU A 27 -0.02 -5.76 -5.40
C LEU A 27 0.25 -5.50 -3.91
N LEU A 28 0.43 -6.55 -3.10
CA LEU A 28 0.73 -6.42 -1.68
C LEU A 28 2.01 -5.60 -1.44
N ASP A 29 3.08 -5.87 -2.18
CA ASP A 29 4.36 -5.16 -2.03
C ASP A 29 4.23 -3.67 -2.33
N ASN A 30 3.49 -3.31 -3.38
CA ASN A 30 3.23 -1.92 -3.74
C ASN A 30 2.41 -1.21 -2.64
N LEU A 31 1.36 -1.84 -2.15
CA LEU A 31 0.52 -1.27 -1.08
C LEU A 31 1.31 -1.08 0.23
N VAL A 32 2.18 -2.04 0.58
CA VAL A 32 3.07 -1.93 1.74
C VAL A 32 4.01 -0.73 1.57
N ALA A 33 4.65 -0.60 0.40
CA ALA A 33 5.56 0.51 0.11
C ALA A 33 4.86 1.88 0.19
N LEU A 34 3.65 1.99 -0.36
CA LEU A 34 2.84 3.21 -0.31
C LEU A 34 2.38 3.55 1.11
N SER A 35 2.10 2.54 1.95
CA SER A 35 1.67 2.75 3.33
C SER A 35 2.78 3.25 4.26
N GLY A 36 4.05 3.05 3.90
CA GLY A 36 5.20 3.31 4.76
C GLY A 36 5.33 2.36 5.96
N LEU A 37 4.51 1.30 6.03
CA LEU A 37 4.53 0.30 7.09
C LEU A 37 5.42 -0.89 6.72
N THR A 38 5.81 -1.67 7.72
CA THR A 38 6.36 -3.01 7.46
C THR A 38 5.26 -3.91 6.88
N LYS A 39 5.63 -4.91 6.08
CA LYS A 39 4.66 -5.87 5.51
C LYS A 39 3.81 -6.53 6.61
N GLN A 40 4.42 -6.86 7.74
CA GLN A 40 3.73 -7.42 8.90
C GLN A 40 2.71 -6.44 9.51
N ASP A 41 3.09 -5.18 9.77
CA ASP A 41 2.18 -4.20 10.35
C ASP A 41 1.04 -3.83 9.39
N TYR A 42 1.33 -3.77 8.08
CA TYR A 42 0.33 -3.56 7.04
C TYR A 42 -0.71 -4.69 7.03
N ILE A 43 -0.27 -5.95 6.97
CA ILE A 43 -1.16 -7.12 6.96
C ILE A 43 -2.00 -7.17 8.24
N ILE A 44 -1.39 -6.95 9.41
CA ILE A 44 -2.12 -6.96 10.69
C ILE A 44 -3.17 -5.85 10.72
N LYS A 45 -2.86 -4.63 10.27
CA LYS A 45 -3.85 -3.55 10.22
C LYS A 45 -5.02 -3.91 9.31
N ARG A 46 -4.74 -4.44 8.11
CA ARG A 46 -5.77 -4.87 7.16
C ARG A 46 -6.64 -6.01 7.72
N LEU A 47 -6.04 -7.02 8.35
CA LEU A 47 -6.76 -8.14 8.98
C LEU A 47 -7.64 -7.71 10.15
N LEU A 48 -7.23 -6.69 10.90
CA LEU A 48 -7.98 -6.17 12.05
C LEU A 48 -8.96 -5.04 11.68
N CYS A 49 -9.18 -4.79 10.38
CA CYS A 49 -9.99 -3.67 9.88
C CYS A 49 -9.59 -2.31 10.49
N LYS A 50 -8.31 -2.11 10.81
CA LYS A 50 -7.79 -0.84 11.29
C LYS A 50 -7.36 0.01 10.12
N ASP A 51 -7.73 1.29 10.14
CA ASP A 51 -7.36 2.23 9.08
C ASP A 51 -5.85 2.27 8.88
N VAL A 52 -5.45 2.10 7.62
CA VAL A 52 -4.07 2.28 7.18
C VAL A 52 -3.89 3.76 6.88
N VAL A 53 -3.70 4.54 7.94
CA VAL A 53 -3.37 5.96 7.84
C VAL A 53 -1.91 6.10 7.41
N VAL A 54 -1.69 6.81 6.31
CA VAL A 54 -0.35 7.15 5.81
C VAL A 54 0.14 8.37 6.57
N ALA A 55 1.10 8.18 7.48
CA ALA A 55 1.69 9.29 8.22
C ALA A 55 2.55 10.14 7.28
N GLY A 56 2.12 11.37 6.98
CA GLY A 56 2.81 12.27 6.06
C GLY A 56 4.30 12.45 6.39
N ASN A 57 5.18 11.96 5.51
CA ASN A 57 6.63 12.14 5.58
C ASN A 57 7.14 12.48 4.17
N THR A 58 8.12 13.38 4.04
CA THR A 58 8.76 13.78 2.78
C THR A 58 9.19 12.59 1.92
N ARG A 59 9.61 11.47 2.54
CA ARG A 59 9.96 10.23 1.84
C ARG A 59 8.75 9.58 1.17
N ILE A 60 7.60 9.61 1.83
CA ILE A 60 6.35 9.06 1.31
C ILE A 60 5.82 9.95 0.19
N TYR A 61 5.91 11.28 0.33
CA TYR A 61 5.51 12.20 -0.75
C TYR A 61 6.32 11.96 -2.04
N LYS A 62 7.64 11.73 -1.92
CA LYS A 62 8.48 11.35 -3.06
C LYS A 62 8.09 9.99 -3.66
N ALA A 63 7.81 8.99 -2.82
CA ALA A 63 7.37 7.68 -3.28
C ALA A 63 6.02 7.76 -4.02
N LEU A 64 5.07 8.53 -3.47
CA LEU A 64 3.76 8.76 -4.07
C LEU A 64 3.88 9.46 -5.42
N LYS A 65 4.72 10.51 -5.50
CA LYS A 65 5.00 11.23 -6.75
C LYS A 65 5.59 10.30 -7.81
N ASN A 66 6.59 9.50 -7.45
CA ASN A 66 7.21 8.55 -8.38
C ASN A 66 6.21 7.50 -8.89
N HIS A 67 5.30 7.03 -8.02
CA HIS A 67 4.26 6.07 -8.42
C HIS A 67 3.23 6.70 -9.36
N ILE A 68 2.83 7.95 -9.12
CA ILE A 68 1.95 8.72 -10.01
C ILE A 68 2.62 8.93 -11.38
N GLU A 69 3.93 9.23 -11.42
CA GLU A 69 4.67 9.36 -12.67
C GLU A 69 4.76 8.04 -13.44
N GLN A 70 4.98 6.91 -12.75
CA GLN A 70 4.95 5.59 -13.37
C GLN A 70 3.57 5.23 -13.92
N LEU A 71 2.51 5.49 -13.15
CA LEU A 71 1.13 5.33 -13.60
C LEU A 71 0.82 6.18 -14.83
N TYR A 72 1.28 7.44 -14.85
CA TYR A 72 1.12 8.31 -16.00
C TYR A 72 1.81 7.76 -17.25
N ILE A 73 3.00 7.18 -17.10
CA ILE A 73 3.71 6.52 -18.21
C ILE A 73 2.94 5.29 -18.70
N GLU A 74 2.41 4.47 -17.80
CA GLU A 74 1.60 3.29 -18.18
C GLU A 74 0.29 3.69 -18.86
N LEU A 75 -0.43 4.68 -18.32
CA LEU A 75 -1.63 5.24 -18.94
C LEU A 75 -1.34 5.84 -20.32
N ARG A 76 -0.20 6.51 -20.50
CA ARG A 76 0.21 7.08 -21.80
C ARG A 76 0.58 6.01 -22.82
N LYS A 77 0.98 4.81 -22.37
CA LYS A 77 1.26 3.65 -23.23
C LYS A 77 0.01 2.90 -23.64
N LEU A 78 -1.14 3.16 -23.02
CA LEU A 78 -2.43 2.65 -23.48
C LEU A 78 -2.82 3.39 -24.77
N THR A 79 -2.57 2.74 -25.90
CA THR A 79 -3.21 3.10 -27.17
C THR A 79 -4.62 2.53 -27.23
N ASN A 80 -5.54 3.29 -27.84
CA ASN A 80 -6.98 3.02 -27.93
C ASN A 80 -7.33 1.53 -28.07
N GLY A 81 -7.74 0.89 -26.95
CA GLY A 81 -8.26 -0.48 -26.95
C GLY A 81 -7.75 -1.41 -25.85
N ASN A 82 -6.70 -1.06 -25.12
CA ASN A 82 -6.22 -1.89 -24.01
C ASN A 82 -6.94 -1.55 -22.70
N GLU A 83 -7.58 -2.53 -22.07
CA GLU A 83 -8.12 -2.41 -20.71
C GLU A 83 -6.98 -2.21 -19.70
N ILE A 84 -7.20 -1.34 -18.72
CA ILE A 84 -6.30 -1.17 -17.58
C ILE A 84 -6.41 -2.43 -16.73
N ASP A 85 -5.29 -3.08 -16.43
CA ASP A 85 -5.32 -4.28 -15.61
C ASP A 85 -5.74 -3.98 -14.16
N ASP A 86 -6.39 -4.95 -13.53
CA ASP A 86 -7.00 -4.81 -12.19
C ASP A 86 -5.99 -4.46 -11.09
N VAL A 87 -4.71 -4.86 -11.24
CA VAL A 87 -3.65 -4.54 -10.27
C VAL A 87 -3.33 -3.06 -10.34
N THR A 88 -3.16 -2.54 -11.56
CA THR A 88 -2.92 -1.11 -11.80
C THR A 88 -4.11 -0.27 -11.34
N LEU A 89 -5.34 -0.70 -11.64
CA LEU A 89 -6.56 -0.03 -11.17
C LEU A 89 -6.64 0.03 -9.63
N SER A 90 -6.33 -1.09 -8.96
CA SER A 90 -6.33 -1.17 -7.50
C SER A 90 -5.31 -0.23 -6.85
N ILE A 91 -4.13 -0.09 -7.46
CA ILE A 91 -3.09 0.85 -7.01
C ILE A 91 -3.56 2.30 -7.16
N ILE A 92 -4.19 2.65 -8.29
CA ILE A 92 -4.76 3.98 -8.53
C ILE A 92 -5.80 4.34 -7.45
N GLN A 93 -6.73 3.43 -7.17
CA GLN A 93 -7.75 3.63 -6.14
C GLN A 93 -7.14 3.86 -4.76
N PHE A 94 -6.12 3.08 -4.40
CA PHE A 94 -5.44 3.22 -3.12
C PHE A 94 -4.71 4.57 -2.98
N ILE A 95 -4.02 5.01 -4.04
CA ILE A 95 -3.40 6.35 -4.07
C ILE A 95 -4.46 7.44 -3.91
N GLY A 96 -5.59 7.31 -4.61
CA GLY A 96 -6.72 8.25 -4.49
C GLY A 96 -7.25 8.34 -3.05
N GLN A 97 -7.39 7.20 -2.36
CA GLN A 97 -7.84 7.15 -0.98
C GLN A 97 -6.84 7.79 -0.02
N ILE A 98 -5.52 7.56 -0.23
CA ILE A 98 -4.47 8.22 0.56
C ILE A 98 -4.54 9.74 0.37
N LEU A 99 -4.62 10.22 -0.87
CA LEU A 99 -4.68 11.66 -1.19
C LEU A 99 -5.91 12.34 -0.60
N LYS A 100 -7.06 11.65 -0.60
CA LYS A 100 -8.29 12.13 0.02
C LYS A 100 -8.12 12.28 1.53
N ASN A 101 -7.62 11.24 2.21
CA ASN A 101 -7.40 11.26 3.66
C ASN A 101 -6.37 12.34 4.06
N MET A 102 -5.31 12.54 3.27
CA MET A 102 -4.34 13.61 3.51
C MET A 102 -4.93 15.02 3.35
N LYS A 103 -5.96 15.21 2.51
CA LYS A 103 -6.68 16.49 2.41
C LYS A 103 -7.61 16.72 3.60
N GLU A 104 -8.27 15.68 4.08
CA GLU A 104 -9.22 15.75 5.19
C GLU A 104 -8.51 16.02 6.54
N GLU A 105 -7.26 15.59 6.74
CA GLU A 105 -6.46 15.92 7.94
C GLU A 105 -6.00 17.40 8.00
N ASN A 106 -6.11 18.16 6.91
CA ASN A 106 -5.74 19.58 6.84
C ASN A 106 -6.95 20.54 6.92
N GLN A 107 -8.14 20.02 7.26
CA GLN A 107 -9.36 20.80 7.57
C GLN A 107 -9.70 20.67 9.06
#